data_AF-A0A937R957-F1
#
_entry.id   AF-A0A937R957-F1
#
_cell.length_a   1.000
_cell.length_b   1.000
_cell.length_c   1.000
_cell.angle_alpha   90.00
_cell.angle_beta   90.00
_cell.angle_gamma   90.00
#
_symmetry.space_group_name_H-M   'P 1'
#
loop_
_entity.id
_entity.type
_entity.pdbx_description
1 polymer ?
#
loop_
_entity_poly.entity_id
_entity_poly.type
_entity_poly.pdbx_seq_one_letter_code
_entity_poly.pdbx_strand_id
1 'polypeptide(L)'
;MVEVLRLVEVELELSIDRHCPISLTKPAGRPAPAVVLRMPAYTAAGLAHVVDQWAGIRGLLDRATTGWEPAARRLLRAARQAVPIDAYPELDDLRYCSLLHARPGHQIGPVVELEVAVDRERLIRVEDPAGGALQPAIVARMPPHTAATLAHLIDQRVAIAMLLDDQGEDEVPMDEWLSAARAFLAAARHAVGKETAYPELDGLLRRPLLATAGRVALAWAGIR
;
A
#
# COMPACT_ATOMS: atom_id res chain seq x y z
N MET A 1 -5.22 -11.42 -20.83
CA MET A 1 -4.72 -10.07 -21.15
C MET A 1 -4.45 -9.37 -19.84
N VAL A 2 -3.21 -9.00 -19.57
CA VAL A 2 -2.80 -8.28 -18.35
C VAL A 2 -2.89 -6.80 -18.68
N GLU A 3 -3.84 -6.10 -18.08
CA GLU A 3 -3.91 -4.64 -18.19
C GLU A 3 -2.90 -4.06 -17.20
N VAL A 4 -1.99 -3.21 -17.69
CA VAL A 4 -0.95 -2.57 -16.89
C VAL A 4 -1.22 -1.07 -16.87
N LEU A 5 -1.42 -0.51 -15.69
CA LEU A 5 -1.53 0.91 -15.44
C LEU A 5 -0.20 1.41 -14.88
N ARG A 6 0.45 2.36 -15.56
CA ARG A 6 1.65 3.03 -15.06
C ARG A 6 1.25 4.33 -14.38
N LEU A 7 1.60 4.45 -13.10
CA LEU A 7 1.49 5.66 -12.31
C LEU A 7 2.86 6.32 -12.31
N VAL A 8 3.05 7.25 -13.24
CA VAL A 8 4.36 7.87 -13.52
C VAL A 8 4.86 8.65 -12.30
N GLU A 9 3.96 9.38 -11.64
CA GLU A 9 4.26 10.25 -10.50
C GLU A 9 4.86 9.49 -9.30
N VAL A 10 4.33 8.30 -8.97
CA VAL A 10 4.86 7.45 -7.89
C VAL A 10 5.77 6.32 -8.41
N GLU A 11 6.09 6.33 -9.70
CA GLU A 11 6.83 5.31 -10.44
C GLU A 11 6.40 3.86 -10.12
N LEU A 12 5.10 3.59 -10.31
CA LEU A 12 4.50 2.30 -10.00
C LEU A 12 3.79 1.72 -11.23
N GLU A 13 4.07 0.47 -11.55
CA GLU A 13 3.27 -0.32 -12.49
C GLU A 13 2.29 -1.21 -11.71
N LEU A 14 1.01 -1.12 -12.06
CA LEU A 14 -0.08 -1.86 -11.45
C LEU A 14 -0.71 -2.77 -12.50
N SER A 15 -0.87 -4.05 -12.18
CA SER A 15 -1.50 -5.01 -13.09
C SER A 15 -2.33 -6.04 -12.35
N ILE A 16 -3.16 -6.78 -13.10
CA ILE A 16 -3.96 -7.87 -12.55
C ILE A 16 -3.56 -9.18 -13.20
N ASP A 17 -3.11 -10.11 -12.38
CA ASP A 17 -2.77 -11.46 -12.78
C ASP A 17 -3.90 -12.42 -12.40
N ARG A 18 -4.59 -12.91 -13.44
CA ARG A 18 -5.64 -13.93 -13.32
C ARG A 18 -5.11 -15.35 -13.56
N HIS A 19 -3.88 -15.49 -14.06
CA HIS A 19 -3.28 -16.77 -14.45
C HIS A 19 -2.55 -17.43 -13.28
N CYS A 20 -1.89 -16.64 -12.44
CA CYS A 20 -1.32 -17.09 -11.18
C CYS A 20 -2.12 -16.47 -10.02
N PRO A 21 -3.24 -17.09 -9.60
CA PRO A 21 -4.04 -16.57 -8.50
C PRO A 21 -3.28 -16.64 -7.19
N ILE A 22 -3.66 -15.77 -6.25
CA ILE A 22 -3.22 -15.81 -4.86
C ILE A 22 -4.26 -16.55 -4.01
N SER A 23 -3.79 -17.35 -3.06
CA SER A 23 -4.66 -18.09 -2.15
C SER A 23 -5.09 -17.19 -1.00
N LEU A 24 -6.39 -17.05 -0.80
CA LEU A 24 -6.94 -16.30 0.31
C LEU A 24 -6.76 -17.07 1.63
N THR A 25 -6.53 -16.35 2.71
CA THR A 25 -6.58 -16.84 4.09
C THR A 25 -8.02 -16.92 4.57
N LYS A 26 -8.90 -16.03 4.07
CA LYS A 26 -10.33 -16.03 4.40
C LYS A 26 -11.19 -15.65 3.17
N PRO A 27 -12.11 -16.53 2.73
CA PRO A 27 -12.19 -17.95 3.08
C PRO A 27 -10.92 -18.71 2.67
N ALA A 28 -10.41 -19.56 3.56
CA ALA A 28 -9.09 -20.19 3.40
C ALA A 28 -8.99 -21.06 2.13
N GLY A 29 -7.89 -20.90 1.40
CA GLY A 29 -7.55 -21.69 0.21
C GLY A 29 -8.34 -21.31 -1.04
N ARG A 30 -9.26 -20.34 -0.95
CA ARG A 30 -9.99 -19.86 -2.13
C ARG A 30 -9.04 -19.05 -3.02
N PRO A 31 -8.90 -19.37 -4.32
CA PRO A 31 -8.09 -18.56 -5.22
C PRO A 31 -8.78 -17.21 -5.50
N ALA A 32 -7.97 -16.16 -5.63
CA ALA A 32 -8.39 -14.85 -6.13
C ALA A 32 -7.37 -14.33 -7.16
N PRO A 33 -7.79 -13.49 -8.12
CA PRO A 33 -6.84 -12.78 -8.97
C PRO A 33 -5.86 -11.98 -8.13
N ALA A 34 -4.59 -12.00 -8.49
CA ALA A 34 -3.57 -11.22 -7.79
C ALA A 34 -3.53 -9.81 -8.39
N VAL A 35 -3.61 -8.79 -7.54
CA VAL A 35 -3.18 -7.44 -7.87
C VAL A 35 -1.67 -7.41 -7.72
N VAL A 36 -0.96 -7.10 -8.80
CA VAL A 36 0.49 -7.12 -8.89
C VAL A 36 0.99 -5.70 -9.03
N LEU A 37 1.89 -5.34 -8.14
CA LEU A 37 2.63 -4.10 -8.15
C LEU A 37 4.05 -4.37 -8.58
N ARG A 38 4.59 -3.49 -9.41
CA ARG A 38 5.98 -3.50 -9.80
C ARG A 38 6.52 -2.08 -9.67
N MET A 39 7.47 -1.89 -8.79
CA MET A 39 7.92 -0.57 -8.35
C MET A 39 9.42 -0.57 -8.06
N PRO A 40 10.09 0.59 -8.08
CA PRO A 40 11.47 0.70 -7.65
C PRO A 40 11.60 0.60 -6.13
N ALA A 41 12.84 0.47 -5.66
CA ALA A 41 13.13 0.25 -4.25
C ALA A 41 12.65 1.41 -3.35
N TYR A 42 12.84 2.66 -3.79
CA TYR A 42 12.44 3.83 -3.01
C TYR A 42 10.90 3.93 -2.87
N THR A 43 10.12 3.67 -3.94
CA THR A 43 8.65 3.60 -3.86
C THR A 43 8.19 2.48 -2.91
N ALA A 44 8.82 1.31 -2.97
CA ALA A 44 8.51 0.21 -2.04
C ALA A 44 8.81 0.58 -0.59
N ALA A 45 9.88 1.32 -0.34
CA ALA A 45 10.26 1.79 0.98
C ALA A 45 9.30 2.89 1.47
N GLY A 46 8.94 3.86 0.63
CA GLY A 46 7.91 4.86 0.91
C GLY A 46 6.57 4.21 1.28
N LEU A 47 6.15 3.19 0.52
CA LEU A 47 4.94 2.42 0.83
C LEU A 47 5.07 1.67 2.17
N ALA A 48 6.25 1.11 2.48
CA ALA A 48 6.50 0.49 3.77
C ALA A 48 6.30 1.48 4.93
N HIS A 49 6.77 2.73 4.80
CA HIS A 49 6.57 3.79 5.81
C HIS A 49 5.09 4.20 5.95
N VAL A 50 4.34 4.29 4.84
CA VAL A 50 2.88 4.54 4.88
C VAL A 50 2.19 3.44 5.71
N VAL A 51 2.51 2.19 5.43
CA VAL A 51 1.93 1.03 6.09
C VAL A 51 2.35 0.97 7.57
N ASP A 52 3.61 1.29 7.88
CA ASP A 52 4.15 1.34 9.24
C ASP A 52 3.46 2.40 10.11
N GLN A 53 3.31 3.62 9.59
CA GLN A 53 2.59 4.69 10.28
C GLN A 53 1.16 4.28 10.62
N TRP A 54 0.46 3.64 9.69
CA TRP A 54 -0.89 3.16 9.94
C TRP A 54 -0.92 2.05 11.00
N ALA A 55 0.03 1.10 10.93
CA ALA A 55 0.17 0.08 11.94
C ALA A 55 0.40 0.67 13.34
N GLY A 56 1.19 1.74 13.43
CA GLY A 56 1.41 2.52 14.64
C GLY A 56 0.13 3.18 15.18
N ILE A 57 -0.59 3.94 14.34
CA ILE A 57 -1.85 4.61 14.70
C ILE A 57 -2.88 3.58 15.20
N ARG A 58 -3.07 2.49 14.46
CA ARG A 58 -3.97 1.41 14.86
C ARG A 58 -3.54 0.73 16.15
N GLY A 59 -2.23 0.48 16.33
CA GLY A 59 -1.70 -0.08 17.56
C GLY A 59 -1.97 0.80 18.78
N LEU A 60 -1.97 2.13 18.61
CA LEU A 60 -2.32 3.08 19.66
C LEU A 60 -3.82 3.08 19.98
N LEU A 61 -4.68 3.04 18.95
CA LEU A 61 -6.14 3.11 19.10
C LEU A 61 -6.74 1.79 19.60
N ASP A 62 -6.37 0.68 18.98
CA ASP A 62 -7.02 -0.63 19.18
C ASP A 62 -6.23 -1.53 20.15
N ARG A 63 -5.06 -1.10 20.64
CA ARG A 63 -4.14 -1.87 21.50
C ARG A 63 -3.81 -3.27 20.94
N ALA A 64 -3.77 -3.40 19.61
CA ALA A 64 -3.51 -4.65 18.90
C ALA A 64 -2.38 -4.46 17.88
N THR A 65 -1.54 -5.48 17.68
CA THR A 65 -0.57 -5.47 16.58
C THR A 65 -1.33 -5.72 15.29
N THR A 66 -1.09 -4.93 14.25
CA THR A 66 -1.78 -5.12 12.96
C THR A 66 -0.97 -6.05 12.06
N GLY A 67 -1.64 -6.85 11.22
CA GLY A 67 -0.94 -7.65 10.20
C GLY A 67 -0.20 -6.82 9.15
N TRP A 68 -0.38 -5.50 9.16
CA TRP A 68 0.31 -4.54 8.30
C TRP A 68 1.76 -4.32 8.71
N GLU A 69 2.10 -4.52 9.98
CA GLU A 69 3.48 -4.36 10.46
C GLU A 69 4.44 -5.38 9.79
N PRO A 70 4.15 -6.69 9.76
CA PRO A 70 4.90 -7.64 8.93
C PRO A 70 4.96 -7.27 7.44
N ALA A 71 3.90 -6.69 6.89
CA ALA A 71 3.85 -6.28 5.48
C ALA A 71 4.83 -5.12 5.20
N ALA A 72 4.86 -4.09 6.05
CA ALA A 72 5.81 -2.99 5.98
C ALA A 72 7.26 -3.49 6.02
N ARG A 73 7.58 -4.39 6.97
CA ARG A 73 8.91 -5.00 7.07
C ARG A 73 9.31 -5.78 5.81
N ARG A 74 8.39 -6.54 5.22
CA ARG A 74 8.67 -7.29 3.97
C ARG A 74 8.99 -6.36 2.82
N LEU A 75 8.22 -5.28 2.67
CA LEU A 75 8.46 -4.25 1.65
C LEU A 75 9.83 -3.57 1.84
N LEU A 76 10.13 -3.07 3.04
CA LEU A 76 11.41 -2.41 3.32
C LEU A 76 12.60 -3.37 3.15
N ARG A 77 12.46 -4.62 3.61
CA ARG A 77 13.50 -5.64 3.42
C ARG A 77 13.77 -5.90 1.94
N ALA A 78 12.72 -6.03 1.12
CA ALA A 78 12.87 -6.24 -0.31
C ALA A 78 13.55 -5.03 -0.98
N ALA A 79 13.15 -3.81 -0.61
CA ALA A 79 13.77 -2.57 -1.09
C ALA A 79 15.29 -2.54 -0.79
N ARG A 80 15.69 -2.82 0.46
CA ARG A 80 17.10 -2.91 0.89
C ARG A 80 17.89 -4.04 0.22
N GLN A 81 17.21 -5.06 -0.31
CA GLN A 81 17.84 -6.14 -1.06
C GLN A 81 18.02 -5.83 -2.55
N ALA A 82 17.26 -4.85 -3.07
CA ALA A 82 17.30 -4.44 -4.47
C ALA A 82 18.39 -3.40 -4.73
N VAL A 83 18.68 -2.53 -3.76
CA VAL A 83 19.65 -1.44 -3.89
C VAL A 83 20.44 -1.26 -2.58
N PRO A 84 21.64 -0.65 -2.61
CA PRO A 84 22.39 -0.29 -1.40
C PRO A 84 21.58 0.62 -0.46
N ILE A 85 21.76 0.47 0.85
CA ILE A 85 20.97 1.23 1.86
C ILE A 85 21.19 2.75 1.76
N ASP A 86 22.41 3.18 1.44
CA ASP A 86 22.78 4.59 1.34
C ASP A 86 22.29 5.25 0.02
N ALA A 87 21.61 4.50 -0.84
CA ALA A 87 21.12 5.01 -2.11
C ALA A 87 19.93 5.95 -1.94
N TYR A 88 19.10 5.73 -0.91
CA TYR A 88 17.82 6.42 -0.73
C TYR A 88 17.50 6.64 0.76
N PRO A 89 17.06 7.84 1.18
CA PRO A 89 16.64 8.10 2.55
C PRO A 89 15.41 7.28 2.97
N GLU A 90 14.53 6.91 2.04
CA GLU A 90 13.35 6.10 2.31
C GLU A 90 13.71 4.69 2.81
N LEU A 91 14.94 4.23 2.57
CA LEU A 91 15.43 2.94 3.07
C LEU A 91 15.76 2.95 4.56
N ASP A 92 15.59 4.08 5.26
CA ASP A 92 15.71 4.19 6.71
C ASP A 92 14.76 3.25 7.46
N ASP A 93 15.06 3.03 8.75
CA ASP A 93 14.29 2.11 9.58
C ASP A 93 12.84 2.57 9.81
N LEU A 94 11.95 1.59 9.89
CA LEU A 94 10.54 1.79 10.23
C LEU A 94 10.42 2.26 11.69
N ARG A 95 9.68 3.35 11.90
CA ARG A 95 9.58 4.02 13.20
C ARG A 95 8.67 3.26 14.17
N TYR A 96 7.54 2.74 13.70
CA TYR A 96 6.48 2.20 14.57
C TYR A 96 6.55 0.69 14.76
N CYS A 97 7.01 -0.07 13.77
CA CYS A 97 7.32 -1.50 13.89
C CYS A 97 8.20 -1.78 15.12
N SER A 98 9.22 -0.95 15.33
CA SER A 98 10.18 -1.07 16.44
C SER A 98 9.52 -0.82 17.81
N LEU A 99 8.52 0.07 17.88
CA LEU A 99 7.84 0.43 19.13
C LEU A 99 6.78 -0.59 19.56
N LEU A 100 6.14 -1.26 18.61
CA LEU A 100 5.08 -2.24 18.88
C LEU A 100 5.64 -3.60 19.34
N HIS A 101 6.84 -3.98 18.90
CA HIS A 101 7.54 -5.19 19.35
C HIS A 101 7.86 -5.22 20.85
N ALA A 102 7.97 -4.05 21.48
CA ALA A 102 8.35 -3.91 22.88
C ALA A 102 7.20 -4.13 23.88
N ARG A 103 5.96 -4.39 23.44
CA ARG A 103 4.79 -4.47 24.33
C ARG A 103 4.25 -5.89 24.50
N PRO A 104 4.41 -6.52 25.69
CA PRO A 104 3.77 -7.80 26.00
C PRO A 104 2.24 -7.69 25.98
N GLY A 105 1.55 -8.74 25.51
CA GLY A 105 0.09 -8.86 25.63
C GLY A 105 -0.75 -8.24 24.51
N HIS A 106 -0.15 -7.78 23.42
CA HIS A 106 -0.92 -7.32 22.25
C HIS A 106 -1.53 -8.50 21.49
N GLN A 107 -2.82 -8.41 21.17
CA GLN A 107 -3.48 -9.37 20.28
C GLN A 107 -2.95 -9.20 18.84
N ILE A 108 -2.68 -10.32 18.17
CA ILE A 108 -2.26 -10.35 16.76
C ILE A 108 -3.49 -10.13 15.89
N GLY A 109 -3.51 -9.01 15.18
CA GLY A 109 -4.54 -8.66 14.20
C GLY A 109 -4.54 -9.59 12.98
N PRO A 110 -5.51 -9.44 12.06
CA PRO A 110 -5.62 -10.30 10.89
C PRO A 110 -4.36 -10.21 10.03
N VAL A 111 -3.88 -11.36 9.55
CA VAL A 111 -2.71 -11.44 8.66
C VAL A 111 -3.02 -10.72 7.35
N VAL A 112 -2.08 -9.86 6.92
CA VAL A 112 -2.15 -9.21 5.62
C VAL A 112 -1.53 -10.15 4.58
N GLU A 113 -2.30 -10.49 3.57
CA GLU A 113 -1.90 -11.32 2.43
C GLU A 113 -1.07 -10.49 1.46
N LEU A 114 0.26 -10.55 1.64
CA LEU A 114 1.22 -9.83 0.80
C LEU A 114 2.45 -10.70 0.56
N GLU A 115 2.65 -11.06 -0.71
CA GLU A 115 3.87 -11.66 -1.22
C GLU A 115 4.76 -10.55 -1.78
N VAL A 116 6.04 -10.52 -1.42
CA VAL A 116 7.00 -9.51 -1.90
C VAL A 116 8.26 -10.23 -2.38
N ALA A 117 8.73 -9.86 -3.56
CA ALA A 117 9.95 -10.38 -4.16
C ALA A 117 10.77 -9.27 -4.84
N VAL A 118 12.06 -9.51 -5.02
CA VAL A 118 12.95 -8.68 -5.84
C VAL A 118 13.12 -9.37 -7.19
N ASP A 119 12.66 -8.74 -8.26
CA ASP A 119 12.89 -9.17 -9.63
C ASP A 119 14.12 -8.46 -10.21
N ARG A 120 15.23 -9.20 -10.33
CA ARG A 120 16.50 -8.69 -10.87
C ARG A 120 16.61 -8.81 -12.38
N GLU A 121 15.72 -9.56 -13.01
CA GLU A 121 15.77 -9.82 -14.46
C GLU A 121 14.92 -8.81 -15.22
N ARG A 122 13.77 -8.44 -14.64
CA ARG A 122 12.90 -7.40 -15.21
C ARG A 122 13.16 -6.11 -14.45
N LEU A 123 14.03 -5.28 -15.02
CA LEU A 123 14.37 -3.98 -14.47
C LEU A 123 13.26 -2.95 -14.70
N ILE A 124 13.07 -2.06 -13.73
CA ILE A 124 12.18 -0.90 -13.84
C ILE A 124 13.02 0.35 -14.07
N ARG A 125 12.50 1.26 -14.91
CA ARG A 125 13.14 2.55 -15.16
C ARG A 125 12.76 3.52 -14.06
N VAL A 126 13.76 4.13 -13.43
CA VAL A 126 13.61 5.12 -12.37
C VAL A 126 13.93 6.49 -12.91
N GLU A 127 12.97 7.40 -12.96
CA GLU A 127 13.15 8.75 -13.52
C GLU A 127 13.71 9.72 -12.46
N ASP A 128 13.15 9.73 -11.24
CA ASP A 128 13.62 10.51 -10.09
C ASP A 128 13.72 9.59 -8.85
N PRO A 129 14.84 9.59 -8.08
CA PRO A 129 16.03 10.44 -8.20
C PRO A 129 17.20 9.83 -9.00
N ALA A 130 16.99 8.68 -9.65
CA ALA A 130 18.05 7.98 -10.36
C ALA A 130 18.25 8.41 -11.83
N GLY A 131 17.56 9.44 -12.32
CA GLY A 131 17.85 10.08 -13.61
C GLY A 131 17.65 9.19 -14.84
N GLY A 132 16.72 8.25 -14.79
CA GLY A 132 16.42 7.29 -15.85
C GLY A 132 17.13 5.94 -15.73
N ALA A 133 17.81 5.64 -14.62
CA ALA A 133 18.50 4.38 -14.40
C ALA A 133 17.56 3.17 -14.37
N LEU A 134 18.09 2.00 -14.74
CA LEU A 134 17.38 0.74 -14.61
C LEU A 134 17.73 0.06 -13.29
N GLN A 135 16.73 -0.35 -12.52
CA GLN A 135 16.90 -0.98 -11.21
C GLN A 135 16.13 -2.29 -11.10
N PRO A 136 16.56 -3.22 -10.22
CA PRO A 136 15.74 -4.36 -9.86
C PRO A 136 14.36 -3.89 -9.40
N ALA A 137 13.32 -4.50 -9.92
CA ALA A 137 11.96 -4.16 -9.54
C ALA A 137 11.55 -4.90 -8.27
N ILE A 138 10.89 -4.21 -7.36
CA ILE A 138 10.16 -4.85 -6.27
C ILE A 138 8.80 -5.25 -6.80
N VAL A 139 8.49 -6.54 -6.71
CA VAL A 139 7.20 -7.10 -7.09
C VAL A 139 6.42 -7.44 -5.83
N ALA A 140 5.29 -6.78 -5.64
CA ALA A 140 4.36 -7.08 -4.55
C ALA A 140 3.06 -7.64 -5.13
N ARG A 141 2.64 -8.82 -4.64
CA ARG A 141 1.41 -9.50 -5.07
C ARG A 141 0.48 -9.61 -3.88
N MET A 142 -0.77 -9.23 -4.07
CA MET A 142 -1.78 -9.22 -3.03
C MET A 142 -3.16 -9.52 -3.59
N PRO A 143 -4.10 -10.02 -2.78
CA PRO A 143 -5.47 -10.19 -3.20
C PRO A 143 -6.18 -8.82 -3.35
N PRO A 144 -7.33 -8.78 -4.02
CA PRO A 144 -8.03 -7.52 -4.29
C PRO A 144 -8.43 -6.76 -3.02
N HIS A 145 -8.72 -7.47 -1.94
CA HIS A 145 -9.11 -6.84 -0.67
C HIS A 145 -7.95 -6.12 0.02
N THR A 146 -6.75 -6.68 -0.06
CA THR A 146 -5.54 -6.04 0.47
C THR A 146 -5.21 -4.81 -0.34
N ALA A 147 -5.33 -4.87 -1.67
CA ALA A 147 -5.17 -3.72 -2.55
C ALA A 147 -6.20 -2.61 -2.25
N ALA A 148 -7.47 -2.98 -2.07
CA ALA A 148 -8.51 -2.02 -1.68
C ALA A 148 -8.23 -1.41 -0.31
N THR A 149 -7.77 -2.21 0.67
CA THR A 149 -7.44 -1.68 1.99
C THR A 149 -6.29 -0.69 1.89
N LEU A 150 -5.22 -1.05 1.16
CA LEU A 150 -4.09 -0.18 0.91
C LEU A 150 -4.49 1.14 0.26
N ALA A 151 -5.42 1.11 -0.71
CA ALA A 151 -6.00 2.32 -1.30
C ALA A 151 -6.60 3.25 -0.24
N HIS A 152 -7.42 2.71 0.66
CA HIS A 152 -8.03 3.47 1.75
C HIS A 152 -6.99 3.97 2.76
N LEU A 153 -5.92 3.22 3.02
CA LEU A 153 -4.84 3.66 3.91
C LEU A 153 -4.07 4.85 3.32
N ILE A 154 -3.73 4.77 2.04
CA ILE A 154 -3.04 5.85 1.33
C ILE A 154 -3.94 7.10 1.32
N ASP A 155 -5.21 6.95 0.97
CA ASP A 155 -6.16 8.07 0.94
C ASP A 155 -6.39 8.67 2.34
N GLN A 156 -6.42 7.87 3.41
CA GLN A 156 -6.51 8.36 4.77
C GLN A 156 -5.25 9.14 5.20
N ARG A 157 -4.06 8.64 4.85
CA ARG A 157 -2.81 9.39 5.09
C ARG A 157 -2.84 10.74 4.40
N VAL A 158 -3.28 10.75 3.14
CA VAL A 158 -3.48 12.00 2.39
C VAL A 158 -4.50 12.90 3.11
N ALA A 159 -5.68 12.39 3.47
CA ALA A 159 -6.68 13.20 4.16
C ALA A 159 -6.14 13.82 5.47
N ILE A 160 -5.36 13.07 6.24
CA ILE A 160 -4.72 13.55 7.48
C ILE A 160 -3.67 14.61 7.17
N ALA A 161 -2.79 14.37 6.18
CA ALA A 161 -1.80 15.36 5.78
C ALA A 161 -2.48 16.66 5.31
N MET A 162 -3.52 16.61 4.47
CA MET A 162 -4.29 17.81 4.07
C MET A 162 -4.91 18.58 5.25
N LEU A 163 -5.26 17.90 6.35
CA LEU A 163 -5.79 18.54 7.55
C LEU A 163 -4.70 19.18 8.40
N LEU A 164 -3.50 18.60 8.42
CA LEU A 164 -2.36 19.07 9.21
C LEU A 164 -1.54 20.12 8.46
N ASP A 165 -1.58 20.13 7.14
CA ASP A 165 -0.81 21.00 6.23
C ASP A 165 -1.39 22.43 6.13
N ASP A 166 -2.40 22.77 6.95
CA ASP A 166 -2.75 24.17 7.27
C ASP A 166 -1.65 24.86 8.12
N GLN A 167 -0.44 24.27 8.20
CA GLN A 167 0.73 24.75 8.93
C GLN A 167 2.03 24.86 8.07
N GLY A 168 1.99 24.58 6.76
CA GLY A 168 2.90 25.21 5.78
C GLY A 168 4.37 24.79 5.72
N GLU A 169 4.79 23.63 6.22
CA GLU A 169 6.19 23.18 6.10
C GLU A 169 6.29 21.67 5.84
N ASP A 170 6.07 21.29 4.58
CA ASP A 170 6.68 20.18 3.82
C ASP A 170 5.67 19.72 2.76
N GLU A 171 5.91 20.11 1.49
CA GLU A 171 5.12 19.64 0.33
C GLU A 171 5.28 18.13 0.18
N VAL A 172 4.51 17.34 0.92
CA VAL A 172 4.27 15.94 0.57
C VAL A 172 3.52 16.00 -0.76
N PRO A 173 3.97 15.33 -1.84
CA PRO A 173 3.26 15.33 -3.11
C PRO A 173 1.93 14.56 -2.96
N MET A 174 0.92 15.28 -2.47
CA MET A 174 -0.36 14.76 -2.01
C MET A 174 -1.19 14.19 -3.15
N ASP A 175 -1.13 14.85 -4.30
CA ASP A 175 -1.89 14.51 -5.51
C ASP A 175 -1.42 13.18 -6.12
N GLU A 176 -0.13 12.88 -6.04
CA GLU A 176 0.46 11.66 -6.60
C GLU A 176 -0.01 10.41 -5.85
N TRP A 177 -0.02 10.48 -4.51
CA TRP A 177 -0.52 9.40 -3.66
C TRP A 177 -2.05 9.25 -3.74
N LEU A 178 -2.78 10.34 -3.98
CA LEU A 178 -4.22 10.31 -4.30
C LEU A 178 -4.49 9.53 -5.59
N SER A 179 -3.73 9.81 -6.65
CA SER A 179 -3.79 9.08 -7.91
C SER A 179 -3.48 7.60 -7.73
N ALA A 180 -2.44 7.28 -6.94
CA ALA A 180 -2.12 5.91 -6.58
C ALA A 180 -3.27 5.21 -5.84
N ALA A 181 -3.85 5.83 -4.80
CA ALA A 181 -4.97 5.28 -4.06
C ALA A 181 -6.17 4.94 -4.96
N ARG A 182 -6.52 5.84 -5.89
CA ARG A 182 -7.60 5.61 -6.87
C ARG A 182 -7.30 4.42 -7.77
N ALA A 183 -6.06 4.33 -8.27
CA ALA A 183 -5.62 3.23 -9.11
C ALA A 183 -5.66 1.88 -8.37
N PHE A 184 -5.19 1.83 -7.12
CA PHE A 184 -5.31 0.63 -6.28
C PHE A 184 -6.75 0.17 -6.12
N LEU A 185 -7.67 1.10 -5.81
CA LEU A 185 -9.08 0.77 -5.66
C LEU A 185 -9.72 0.34 -6.98
N ALA A 186 -9.35 0.98 -8.10
CA ALA A 186 -9.81 0.60 -9.43
C ALA A 186 -9.34 -0.81 -9.82
N ALA A 187 -8.07 -1.14 -9.59
CA ALA A 187 -7.55 -2.49 -9.84
C ALA A 187 -8.22 -3.52 -8.94
N ALA A 188 -8.44 -3.22 -7.66
CA ALA A 188 -9.17 -4.11 -6.76
C ALA A 188 -10.59 -4.41 -7.27
N ARG A 189 -11.32 -3.38 -7.72
CA ARG A 189 -12.65 -3.53 -8.33
C ARG A 189 -12.60 -4.34 -9.63
N HIS A 190 -11.64 -4.04 -10.50
CA HIS A 190 -11.49 -4.76 -11.76
C HIS A 190 -11.13 -6.23 -11.55
N ALA A 191 -10.29 -6.55 -10.56
CA ALA A 191 -9.91 -7.92 -10.23
C ALA A 191 -11.13 -8.75 -9.82
N VAL A 192 -11.99 -8.21 -8.95
CA VAL A 192 -13.19 -8.90 -8.46
C VAL A 192 -14.27 -9.05 -9.53
N GLY A 193 -14.40 -8.09 -10.45
CA GLY A 193 -15.43 -8.11 -11.50
C GLY A 193 -16.80 -7.61 -11.02
N LYS A 194 -17.83 -7.75 -11.87
CA LYS A 194 -19.19 -7.24 -11.63
C LYS A 194 -20.03 -8.08 -10.67
N GLU A 195 -19.72 -9.37 -10.55
CA GLU A 195 -20.34 -10.25 -9.57
C GLU A 195 -19.43 -10.30 -8.35
N THR A 196 -19.92 -9.85 -7.20
CA THR A 196 -19.20 -9.91 -5.93
C THR A 196 -19.08 -11.36 -5.49
N ALA A 197 -18.19 -12.10 -6.13
CA ALA A 197 -17.78 -13.43 -5.70
C ALA A 197 -17.25 -13.42 -4.25
N TYR A 198 -16.93 -12.23 -3.73
CA TYR A 198 -16.47 -11.98 -2.36
C TYR A 198 -17.36 -10.93 -1.68
N PRO A 199 -18.54 -11.31 -1.15
CA PRO A 199 -19.49 -10.39 -0.50
C PRO A 199 -18.85 -9.58 0.64
N GLU A 200 -17.90 -10.18 1.35
CA GLU A 200 -17.12 -9.57 2.43
C GLU A 200 -16.28 -8.37 1.95
N LEU A 201 -15.97 -8.27 0.66
CA LEU A 201 -15.18 -7.18 0.08
C LEU A 201 -16.03 -6.04 -0.45
N ASP A 202 -17.33 -6.27 -0.63
CA ASP A 202 -18.24 -5.36 -1.31
C ASP A 202 -18.34 -4.01 -0.58
N GLY A 203 -18.35 -4.02 0.75
CA GLY A 203 -18.36 -2.81 1.56
C GLY A 203 -17.11 -1.94 1.37
N LEU A 204 -15.92 -2.55 1.27
CA LEU A 204 -14.66 -1.82 1.11
C LEU A 204 -14.47 -1.35 -0.34
N LEU A 205 -14.88 -2.17 -1.31
CA LEU A 205 -14.81 -1.86 -2.73
C LEU A 205 -15.80 -0.76 -3.12
N ARG A 206 -16.97 -0.67 -2.49
CA ARG A 206 -17.96 0.38 -2.79
C ARG A 206 -17.75 1.68 -2.01
N ARG A 207 -16.99 1.66 -0.92
CA ARG A 207 -16.71 2.87 -0.14
C ARG A 207 -15.95 3.90 -0.99
N PRO A 208 -16.37 5.17 -0.99
CA PRO A 208 -15.59 6.23 -1.59
C PRO A 208 -14.31 6.47 -0.78
N LEU A 209 -13.27 6.92 -1.47
CA LEU A 209 -12.03 7.42 -0.87
C LEU A 209 -12.32 8.80 -0.25
N LEU A 210 -11.94 9.01 1.02
CA LEU A 210 -12.25 10.18 1.85
C LEU A 210 -11.65 11.47 1.30
N ALA A 211 -10.35 11.51 0.99
CA ALA A 211 -9.72 12.71 0.42
C ALA A 211 -10.26 12.99 -0.99
N THR A 212 -10.58 11.93 -1.73
CA THR A 212 -11.19 12.03 -3.08
C THR A 212 -12.64 12.51 -3.06
N ALA A 213 -13.38 12.29 -1.97
CA ALA A 213 -14.77 12.74 -1.82
C ALA A 213 -14.90 14.22 -1.39
N GLY A 214 -13.77 14.90 -1.15
CA GLY A 214 -13.72 16.30 -0.73
C GLY A 214 -14.15 16.54 0.73
N ARG A 215 -14.12 17.81 1.16
CA ARG A 215 -14.43 18.27 2.53
C ARG A 215 -15.79 17.80 3.08
N VAL A 216 -16.70 17.36 2.20
CA VAL A 216 -18.04 16.86 2.56
C VAL A 216 -17.96 15.55 3.38
N ALA A 217 -16.96 14.70 3.16
CA ALA A 217 -16.81 13.45 3.92
C ALA A 217 -16.22 13.66 5.33
N LEU A 218 -15.37 14.68 5.52
CA LEU A 218 -14.84 15.07 6.83
C LEU A 218 -15.93 15.63 7.75
N ALA A 219 -16.89 16.37 7.20
CA ALA A 219 -18.08 16.82 7.93
C ALA A 219 -19.00 15.67 8.37
N TRP A 220 -19.00 14.54 7.65
CA TRP A 220 -19.74 13.32 8.02
C TRP A 220 -19.00 12.47 9.07
N ALA A 221 -17.68 12.61 9.20
CA ALA A 221 -16.87 11.90 10.20
C ALA A 221 -16.93 12.54 11.61
N GLY A 222 -17.64 13.66 11.78
CA GLY A 222 -17.89 14.26 13.09
C GLY A 222 -16.68 14.90 13.76
N ILE A 223 -15.59 15.16 13.02
CA ILE A 223 -14.42 15.87 13.53
C ILE A 223 -14.61 17.36 13.19
N ARG A 224 -15.00 18.14 14.21
CA ARG A 224 -15.01 19.60 14.22
C ARG A 224 -13.92 20.10 15.16
#